data_AF-A0A419SKC4-F1
#
_entry.id   AF-A0A419SKC4-F1
#
_cell.length_a   1.000
_cell.length_b   1.000
_cell.length_c   1.000
_cell.angle_alpha   90.00
_cell.angle_beta   90.00
_cell.angle_gamma   90.00
#
_symmetry.space_group_name_H-M   'P 1'
#
loop_
_entity.id
_entity.type
_entity.pdbx_description
1 polymer ?
#
loop_
_entity_poly.entity_id
_entity_poly.type
_entity_poly.pdbx_seq_one_letter_code
_entity_poly.pdbx_strand_id
1 'polypeptide(L)'
;MRKTTCLSLISGAIVTLFGLLPFIFAYPYSDGPHSGPSNLWELALMVAYEGKGWYLLIGIALFTPIIFTCCKRLFHPRESFPPS
;
A
#
# COMPACT_ATOMS: atom_id res chain seq x y z
N MET A 1 15.87 1.67 13.59
CA MET A 1 14.86 2.53 12.92
C MET A 1 14.76 2.34 11.40
N ARG A 2 15.84 2.06 10.63
CA ARG A 2 15.74 1.87 9.17
C ARG A 2 14.88 0.67 8.71
N LYS A 3 14.96 -0.47 9.41
CA LYS A 3 14.25 -1.71 9.02
C LYS A 3 12.72 -1.56 9.03
N THR A 4 12.17 -0.92 10.07
CA THR A 4 10.72 -0.68 10.19
C THR A 4 10.22 0.30 9.14
N THR A 5 11.02 1.31 8.77
CA THR A 5 10.70 2.22 7.66
C THR A 5 10.66 1.48 6.32
N CYS A 6 11.64 0.62 6.03
CA CYS A 6 11.64 -0.18 4.80
C CYS A 6 10.44 -1.13 4.73
N LEU A 7 10.11 -1.80 5.83
CA LEU A 7 8.93 -2.68 5.90
C LEU A 7 7.63 -1.92 5.63
N SER A 8 7.46 -0.75 6.23
CA SER A 8 6.30 0.12 6.00
C SER A 8 6.20 0.60 4.55
N LEU A 9 7.35 0.82 3.89
CA LEU A 9 7.41 1.25 2.49
C LEU A 9 7.00 0.11 1.55
N ILE A 10 7.51 -1.09 1.81
CA ILE A 10 7.16 -2.30 1.05
C ILE A 10 5.69 -2.64 1.24
N SER A 11 5.18 -2.64 2.47
CA SER A 11 3.76 -2.92 2.74
C SER A 11 2.85 -1.85 2.13
N GLY A 12 3.21 -0.57 2.24
CA GLY A 12 2.45 0.52 1.61
C GLY A 12 2.38 0.38 0.10
N ALA A 13 3.50 0.00 -0.55
CA ALA A 13 3.53 -0.25 -1.99
C ALA A 13 2.64 -1.43 -2.40
N ILE A 14 2.71 -2.55 -1.66
CA ILE A 14 1.88 -3.75 -1.93
C ILE A 14 0.39 -3.42 -1.78
N VAL A 15 0.01 -2.73 -0.70
CA VAL A 15 -1.40 -2.36 -0.43
C VAL A 15 -1.91 -1.36 -1.48
N THR A 16 -1.07 -0.41 -1.89
CA THR A 16 -1.43 0.56 -2.94
C THR A 16 -1.62 -0.14 -4.29
N LEU A 17 -0.75 -1.08 -4.65
CA LEU A 17 -0.90 -1.91 -5.85
C LEU A 17 -2.22 -2.68 -5.79
N PHE A 18 -2.52 -3.33 -4.67
CA PHE A 18 -3.80 -4.03 -4.45
C PHE A 18 -5.02 -3.11 -4.58
N GLY A 19 -4.95 -1.88 -4.06
CA GLY A 19 -6.02 -0.89 -4.23
C GLY A 19 -6.16 -0.35 -5.65
N LEU A 20 -5.12 -0.48 -6.48
CA LEU A 20 -5.11 -0.07 -7.88
C LEU A 20 -5.71 -1.14 -8.82
N LEU A 21 -5.63 -2.43 -8.44
CA LEU A 21 -6.20 -3.55 -9.19
C LEU A 21 -7.66 -3.31 -9.66
N PRO A 22 -8.61 -2.90 -8.79
CA PRO A 22 -9.99 -2.67 -9.21
C PRO A 22 -10.18 -1.46 -10.15
N PHE A 23 -9.19 -0.57 -10.28
CA PHE A 23 -9.22 0.52 -11.25
C PHE A 23 -8.67 0.12 -12.62
N ILE A 24 -7.82 -0.90 -12.69
CA ILE A 24 -7.15 -1.34 -13.92
C ILE A 24 -7.91 -2.49 -14.59
N PHE A 25 -8.33 -3.47 -13.80
CA PHE A 25 -9.04 -4.64 -14.32
C PHE A 25 -10.53 -4.39 -14.19
N ALA A 26 -11.33 -4.60 -15.24
CA ALA A 26 -12.78 -4.60 -15.16
C ALA A 26 -13.27 -5.80 -14.31
N TYR A 27 -14.37 -5.63 -13.56
CA TYR A 27 -14.87 -6.62 -12.60
C TYR A 27 -15.09 -7.97 -13.29
N PRO A 28 -14.23 -8.97 -13.06
CA PRO A 28 -14.24 -10.20 -13.85
C PRO A 28 -15.21 -11.24 -13.30
N TYR A 29 -15.87 -10.97 -12.17
CA TYR A 29 -16.80 -11.92 -11.54
C TYR A 29 -18.20 -11.78 -12.14
N SER A 30 -18.72 -12.92 -12.58
CA SER A 30 -20.10 -13.10 -13.02
C SER A 30 -20.98 -13.42 -11.80
N ASP A 31 -22.19 -12.89 -11.68
CA ASP A 31 -23.15 -13.19 -10.59
C ASP A 31 -23.85 -14.57 -10.77
N GLY A 32 -23.10 -15.59 -11.15
CA GLY A 32 -23.59 -16.95 -11.37
C GLY A 32 -23.59 -17.82 -10.10
N PRO A 33 -24.39 -18.91 -10.06
CA PRO A 33 -24.52 -19.79 -8.90
C PRO A 33 -23.25 -20.57 -8.49
N HIS A 34 -22.15 -20.45 -9.25
CA HIS A 34 -20.85 -21.07 -8.97
C HIS A 34 -19.67 -20.10 -9.07
N SER A 35 -19.89 -18.82 -8.81
CA SER A 35 -18.88 -17.77 -8.97
C SER A 35 -18.03 -17.54 -7.73
N GLY A 36 -17.56 -18.63 -7.13
CA GLY A 36 -16.49 -18.55 -6.13
C GLY A 36 -15.14 -18.35 -6.81
N PRO A 37 -14.12 -17.82 -6.09
CA PRO A 37 -12.77 -17.73 -6.62
C PRO A 37 -12.22 -19.13 -6.88
N SER A 38 -11.82 -19.40 -8.13
CA SER A 38 -11.25 -20.68 -8.55
C SER A 38 -9.79 -20.84 -8.15
N ASN A 39 -9.11 -19.72 -7.86
CA ASN A 39 -7.70 -19.66 -7.53
C ASN A 39 -7.39 -18.48 -6.58
N LEU A 40 -6.17 -18.46 -6.03
CA LEU A 40 -5.73 -17.40 -5.10
C LEU A 40 -5.68 -16.01 -5.75
N TRP A 41 -5.46 -15.92 -7.06
CA TRP A 41 -5.44 -14.65 -7.79
C TRP A 41 -6.84 -14.05 -7.91
N GLU A 42 -7.84 -14.89 -8.18
CA GLU A 42 -9.25 -14.51 -8.14
C GLU A 42 -9.69 -14.20 -6.71
N LEU A 43 -9.21 -14.90 -5.68
CA LEU A 43 -9.53 -14.48 -4.32
C LEU A 43 -8.96 -13.07 -4.02
N ALA A 44 -7.71 -12.82 -4.41
CA ALA A 44 -7.06 -11.52 -4.24
C ALA A 44 -7.79 -10.39 -4.96
N LEU A 45 -8.21 -10.61 -6.22
CA LEU A 45 -8.98 -9.65 -7.00
C LEU A 45 -10.37 -9.40 -6.40
N MET A 46 -11.06 -10.44 -5.93
CA MET A 46 -12.38 -10.32 -5.31
C MET A 46 -12.31 -9.48 -4.03
N VAL A 47 -11.34 -9.76 -3.16
CA VAL A 47 -11.08 -8.97 -1.96
C VAL A 47 -10.72 -7.53 -2.33
N ALA A 48 -9.82 -7.31 -3.29
CA ALA A 48 -9.45 -5.97 -3.76
C ALA A 48 -10.66 -5.16 -4.24
N TYR A 49 -11.59 -5.84 -4.91
CA TYR A 49 -12.84 -5.25 -5.38
C TYR A 49 -13.87 -4.95 -4.29
N GLU A 50 -13.87 -5.70 -3.20
CA GLU A 50 -14.76 -5.45 -2.08
C GLU A 50 -14.36 -4.17 -1.33
N GLY A 51 -13.06 -4.01 -1.04
CA GLY A 51 -12.57 -2.78 -0.42
C GLY A 51 -12.38 -1.61 -1.39
N LYS A 52 -12.40 -1.83 -2.72
CA LYS A 52 -12.30 -0.77 -3.75
C LYS A 52 -11.17 0.23 -3.44
N GLY A 53 -11.50 1.52 -3.41
CA GLY A 53 -10.57 2.61 -3.10
C GLY A 53 -10.14 2.71 -1.64
N TRP A 54 -10.73 1.95 -0.71
CA TRP A 54 -10.30 1.98 0.70
C TRP A 54 -8.89 1.43 0.87
N TYR A 55 -8.52 0.37 0.14
CA TYR A 55 -7.15 -0.13 0.15
C TYR A 55 -6.17 0.91 -0.39
N LEU A 56 -6.58 1.69 -1.39
CA LEU A 56 -5.77 2.77 -1.94
C LEU A 56 -5.55 3.90 -0.92
N LEU A 57 -6.60 4.28 -0.19
CA LEU A 57 -6.51 5.27 0.90
C LEU A 57 -5.60 4.77 2.04
N ILE A 58 -5.73 3.51 2.45
CA ILE A 58 -4.88 2.90 3.48
C ILE A 58 -3.42 2.84 3.02
N GLY A 59 -3.18 2.48 1.76
CA GLY A 59 -1.85 2.47 1.14
C GLY A 59 -1.19 3.84 1.17
N ILE A 60 -1.91 4.90 0.77
CA ILE A 60 -1.45 6.29 0.84
C ILE A 60 -1.21 6.70 2.29
N ALA A 61 -2.12 6.36 3.21
CA ALA A 61 -1.99 6.69 4.62
C ALA A 61 -0.72 6.08 5.24
N LEU A 62 -0.33 4.87 4.83
CA LEU A 62 0.92 4.22 5.25
C LEU A 62 2.18 5.00 4.85
N PHE A 63 2.12 5.82 3.80
CA PHE A 63 3.25 6.67 3.39
C PHE A 63 3.36 7.97 4.21
N THR A 64 2.28 8.43 4.84
CA THR A 64 2.25 9.65 5.69
C THR A 64 3.38 9.70 6.73
N PRO A 65 3.64 8.66 7.56
CA PRO A 65 4.73 8.72 8.54
C PRO A 65 6.12 8.79 7.89
N ILE A 66 6.28 8.24 6.68
CA ILE A 66 7.53 8.28 5.92
C ILE A 66 7.77 9.70 5.41
N ILE A 67 6.74 10.32 4.83
CA ILE A 67 6.78 11.71 4.37
C ILE A 67 7.07 12.63 5.56
N PHE A 68 6.36 12.44 6.69
CA PHE A 68 6.60 13.22 7.91
C PHE A 68 8.03 13.09 8.42
N THR A 69 8.57 11.87 8.45
CA THR A 69 9.96 11.62 8.83
C THR A 69 10.95 12.29 7.87
N CYS A 70 10.65 12.27 6.57
CA CYS A 70 11.46 12.91 5.54
C CYS A 70 11.44 14.43 5.68
N CYS A 71 10.26 15.03 5.79
CA CYS A 71 10.08 16.47 6.04
C CYS A 71 10.79 16.92 7.31
N LYS A 72 10.66 16.18 8.42
CA LYS A 72 11.36 16.52 9.67
C LYS A 72 12.88 16.51 9.51
N ARG A 73 13.42 15.57 8.72
CA ARG A 73 14.86 15.49 8.44
C ARG A 73 15.34 16.60 7.49
N LEU A 74 14.46 17.09 6.61
CA LEU A 74 14.75 18.21 5.71
C LEU A 74 14.76 19.54 6.47
N PHE A 75 13.82 19.75 7.40
CA PHE A 75 13.71 20.98 8.20
C PHE A 75 14.66 21.02 9.40
N HIS A 76 15.07 19.87 9.94
CA HIS A 76 16.12 19.75 10.95
C HIS A 76 17.21 18.80 10.44
N PRO A 77 18.11 19.28 9.56
CA PRO A 77 19.32 18.53 9.24
C PRO A 77 20.08 18.32 10.56
N ARG A 78 20.30 17.06 10.93
CA ARG A 78 21.22 16.73 12.03
C ARG A 78 22.58 17.27 11.60
N GLU A 79 23.04 18.33 12.24
CA GLU A 79 24.43 18.76 12.15
C GLU A 79 25.30 17.58 12.63
N SER A 80 25.81 16.82 11.67
CA SER A 80 26.87 15.87 11.90
C SER A 80 28.15 16.66 12.07
N PHE A 81 28.35 17.21 13.27
CA PHE A 81 29.67 17.66 13.68
C PHE A 81 30.57 16.42 13.84
N PRO A 82 31.68 16.30 13.09
CA PRO A 82 32.69 15.29 13.41
C PRO A 82 33.34 15.66 14.76
N PRO A 83 33.60 14.70 15.65
CA PRO A 83 34.43 14.96 16.81
C PRO A 83 35.87 15.25 16.34
N SER A 84 36.36 16.44 16.66
CA SER A 84 37.76 16.85 16.59
C SER A 84 38.60 16.13 17.63
#